data_AF-A0A7R7W3Z9-F1
#
_entry.id   AF-A0A7R7W3Z9-F1
#
_cell.length_a   1.000
_cell.length_b   1.000
_cell.length_c   1.000
_cell.angle_alpha   90.00
_cell.angle_beta   90.00
_cell.angle_gamma   90.00
#
_symmetry.space_group_name_H-M   'P 1'
#
loop_
_entity.id
_entity.type
_entity.pdbx_description
1 polymer ?
#
loop_
_entity_poly.entity_id
_entity_poly.type
_entity_poly.pdbx_seq_one_letter_code
_entity_poly.pdbx_strand_id
1 'polypeptide(L)'
;MTYPDKVTVYHKLVHDPTSPDAPRHGFYLHAMIVSEARQRPAARVSEDLVIYDYKAIKKAELPPFVMEQFKSTWDLQEKAKRYWQERILDIETRVRTLETESWDREDAVEDTGSAKQ
;
A
#
# COMPACT_ATOMS: atom_id res chain seq x y z
N MET A 1 -0.97 12.18 -16.90
CA MET A 1 0.49 12.25 -16.73
C MET A 1 1.05 12.87 -17.98
N THR A 2 1.96 13.83 -17.85
CA THR A 2 2.63 14.49 -18.98
C THR A 2 4.12 14.24 -18.82
N TYR A 3 4.76 13.77 -19.87
CA TYR A 3 6.20 13.57 -19.89
C TYR A 3 6.94 14.92 -19.83
N PRO A 4 8.11 15.00 -19.15
CA PRO A 4 8.69 13.98 -18.27
C PRO A 4 8.08 14.02 -16.86
N ASP A 5 7.95 12.84 -16.24
CA ASP A 5 7.57 12.69 -14.82
C ASP A 5 8.54 11.71 -14.15
N LYS A 6 8.78 11.90 -12.86
CA LYS A 6 9.50 10.93 -12.01
C LYS A 6 8.47 10.13 -11.23
N VAL A 7 8.69 8.82 -11.17
CA VAL A 7 7.78 7.91 -10.48
C VAL A 7 8.54 7.07 -9.47
N THR A 8 7.92 6.88 -8.32
CA THR A 8 8.34 5.89 -7.34
C THR A 8 7.40 4.69 -7.43
N VAL A 9 7.96 3.47 -7.42
CA VAL A 9 7.19 2.23 -7.50
C VAL A 9 7.35 1.42 -6.22
N TYR A 10 6.23 1.19 -5.53
CA TYR A 10 6.20 0.37 -4.32
C TYR A 10 5.66 -1.01 -4.65
N HIS A 11 6.46 -2.04 -4.42
CA HIS A 11 6.03 -3.43 -4.57
C HIS A 11 5.66 -4.02 -3.23
N LYS A 12 4.72 -4.96 -3.25
CA LYS A 12 4.43 -5.82 -2.11
C LYS A 12 4.14 -7.25 -2.55
N LEU A 13 4.50 -8.20 -1.68
CA LEU A 13 3.97 -9.56 -1.72
C LEU A 13 2.46 -9.51 -1.45
N VAL A 14 1.68 -10.29 -2.20
CA VAL A 14 0.22 -10.35 -2.04
C VAL A 14 -0.20 -11.33 -0.96
N HIS A 15 0.52 -12.44 -0.80
CA HIS A 15 0.22 -13.48 0.17
C HIS A 15 1.43 -13.80 1.04
N ASP A 16 1.14 -14.37 2.22
CA ASP A 16 2.14 -15.03 3.04
C ASP A 16 2.75 -16.19 2.24
N PRO A 17 4.09 -16.20 2.02
CA PRO A 17 4.76 -17.23 1.24
C PRO A 17 4.68 -18.63 1.88
N THR A 18 4.26 -18.74 3.15
CA THR A 18 4.05 -20.00 3.88
C THR A 18 2.61 -20.45 3.91
N SER A 19 1.67 -19.63 3.43
CA SER A 19 0.26 -19.99 3.41
C SER A 19 0.00 -21.20 2.50
N PRO A 20 -0.92 -22.11 2.86
CA PRO A 20 -1.40 -23.15 1.96
C PRO A 20 -1.96 -22.63 0.63
N ASP A 21 -2.46 -21.39 0.63
CA ASP A 21 -3.03 -20.73 -0.55
C ASP A 21 -1.96 -20.09 -1.44
N ALA A 22 -0.69 -20.08 -1.03
CA ALA A 22 0.39 -19.53 -1.83
C ALA A 22 0.67 -20.40 -3.07
N PRO A 23 0.94 -19.78 -4.24
CA PRO A 23 1.27 -20.53 -5.45
C PRO A 23 2.57 -21.33 -5.26
N ARG A 24 2.52 -22.64 -5.56
CA ARG A 24 3.65 -23.57 -5.35
C ARG A 24 4.88 -23.28 -6.23
N HIS A 25 4.66 -22.74 -7.43
CA HIS A 25 5.70 -22.54 -8.44
C HIS A 25 5.87 -21.08 -8.84
N GLY A 26 5.54 -20.16 -7.94
CA GLY A 26 5.44 -18.75 -8.31
C GLY A 26 5.10 -17.88 -7.12
N PHE A 27 4.72 -16.65 -7.41
CA PHE A 27 4.26 -15.67 -6.42
C PHE A 27 3.53 -14.53 -7.11
N TYR A 28 2.71 -13.84 -6.33
CA TYR A 28 1.96 -12.68 -6.79
C TYR A 28 2.53 -11.41 -6.16
N LEU A 29 2.76 -10.39 -6.97
CA LEU A 29 3.11 -9.04 -6.52
C LEU A 29 2.01 -8.06 -6.88
N HIS A 30 1.77 -7.09 -6.00
CA HIS A 30 1.09 -5.86 -6.36
C HIS A 30 2.08 -4.72 -6.32
N ALA A 31 2.01 -3.83 -7.30
CA ALA A 31 2.77 -2.59 -7.31
C ALA A 31 1.86 -1.36 -7.35
N MET A 32 2.26 -0.30 -6.66
CA MET A 32 1.68 1.02 -6.79
C MET A 32 2.73 1.97 -7.35
N ILE A 33 2.38 2.60 -8.46
CA ILE A 33 3.21 3.63 -9.10
C ILE A 33 2.68 4.98 -8.66
N VAL A 34 3.54 5.80 -8.04
CA VAL A 34 3.20 7.14 -7.55
C VAL A 34 3.96 8.17 -8.37
N SER A 35 3.25 9.16 -8.90
CA SER A 35 3.85 10.33 -9.55
C SER A 35 4.42 11.24 -8.49
N GLU A 36 5.72 11.55 -8.57
CA GLU A 36 6.38 12.47 -7.65
C GLU A 36 5.95 13.91 -7.92
N ALA A 37 5.82 14.31 -9.18
CA ALA A 37 5.41 15.66 -9.52
C ALA A 37 3.97 15.99 -9.06
N ARG A 38 3.10 14.98 -9.02
CA ARG A 38 1.68 15.14 -8.67
C ARG A 38 1.32 14.62 -7.28
N GLN A 39 2.28 13.99 -6.58
CA GLN A 39 2.09 13.40 -5.25
C GLN A 39 0.84 12.53 -5.14
N ARG A 40 0.57 11.71 -6.17
CA ARG A 40 -0.62 10.86 -6.22
C ARG A 40 -0.37 9.53 -6.92
N PRO A 41 -1.18 8.49 -6.64
CA PRO A 41 -1.15 7.25 -7.41
C PRO A 41 -1.39 7.53 -8.90
N ALA A 42 -0.48 7.03 -9.72
CA ALA A 42 -0.49 7.09 -11.18
C ALA A 42 -1.07 5.79 -11.76
N ALA A 43 -0.69 4.64 -11.20
CA ALA A 43 -1.16 3.34 -11.63
C ALA A 43 -1.07 2.29 -10.50
N ARG A 44 -1.82 1.20 -10.68
CA ARG A 44 -1.70 -0.03 -9.88
C ARG A 44 -1.42 -1.18 -10.83
N VAL A 45 -0.55 -2.09 -10.42
CA VAL A 45 -0.12 -3.24 -11.20
C VAL A 45 -0.34 -4.50 -10.37
N SER A 46 -0.86 -5.55 -10.99
CA SER A 46 -0.93 -6.89 -10.45
C SER A 46 -0.07 -7.80 -11.32
N GLU A 47 0.83 -8.55 -10.69
CA GLU A 47 1.81 -9.37 -11.37
C GLU A 47 1.66 -10.83 -10.92
N ASP A 48 1.61 -11.72 -11.90
CA ASP A 48 1.64 -13.18 -11.72
C ASP A 48 3.00 -13.68 -12.23
N LEU A 49 3.84 -14.14 -11.30
CA LEU A 49 5.19 -14.57 -11.59
C LEU A 49 5.33 -16.07 -11.36
N VAL A 50 5.96 -16.76 -12.31
CA VAL A 50 6.25 -18.19 -12.25
C VAL A 50 7.76 -18.43 -12.22
N ILE A 51 8.20 -19.36 -11.38
CA ILE A 51 9.56 -19.88 -11.40
C ILE A 51 9.63 -21.04 -12.38
N TYR A 52 10.54 -20.95 -13.34
CA TYR A 52 10.70 -21.94 -14.40
C TYR A 52 12.15 -22.43 -14.49
N ASP A 53 12.32 -23.75 -14.46
CA ASP A 53 13.60 -24.40 -14.75
C ASP A 53 13.68 -24.65 -16.26
N TYR A 54 14.48 -23.83 -16.94
CA TYR A 54 14.68 -23.93 -18.39
C TYR A 54 15.48 -25.16 -18.82
N LYS A 55 16.31 -25.74 -17.95
CA LYS A 55 17.06 -26.97 -18.28
C LYS A 55 16.14 -28.18 -18.20
N ALA A 56 15.28 -28.23 -17.19
CA ALA A 56 14.31 -29.29 -17.01
C ALA A 56 13.00 -29.05 -17.79
N ILE A 57 12.83 -27.89 -18.42
CA ILE A 57 11.66 -27.49 -19.22
C ILE A 57 10.36 -27.65 -18.40
N LYS A 58 10.37 -27.19 -17.15
CA LYS A 58 9.20 -27.29 -16.26
C LYS A 58 9.15 -26.15 -15.24
N LYS A 59 7.95 -25.93 -14.70
CA LYS A 59 7.77 -25.09 -13.51
C LYS A 59 8.57 -25.67 -12.35
N ALA A 60 9.21 -24.81 -11.58
CA ALA A 60 10.04 -25.17 -10.45
C ALA A 60 9.51 -24.54 -9.17
N GLU A 61 9.87 -25.12 -8.03
CA GLU A 61 9.59 -24.52 -6.73
C GLU A 61 10.48 -23.29 -6.51
N LEU A 62 10.06 -22.44 -5.57
CA LEU A 62 10.87 -21.30 -5.16
C LEU A 62 12.21 -21.80 -4.58
N PRO A 63 13.36 -21.25 -5.01
CA PRO A 63 14.63 -21.57 -4.38
C PRO A 63 14.60 -21.22 -2.88
N PRO A 64 15.23 -22.04 -2.00
CA PRO A 64 15.16 -21.84 -0.55
C PRO A 64 15.58 -20.44 -0.09
N PHE A 65 16.61 -19.85 -0.70
CA PHE A 65 17.08 -18.50 -0.35
C PHE A 65 16.06 -17.41 -0.70
N VAL A 66 15.29 -17.57 -1.79
CA VAL A 66 14.23 -16.63 -2.17
C VAL A 66 13.06 -16.76 -1.19
N MET A 67 12.72 -18.00 -0.83
CA MET A 67 11.68 -18.30 0.15
C MET A 67 12.00 -17.66 1.52
N GLU A 68 13.24 -17.74 1.98
CA GLU A 68 13.69 -17.10 3.22
C GLU A 68 13.57 -15.57 3.15
N GLN A 69 14.02 -14.97 2.04
CA GLN A 69 13.87 -13.54 1.83
C GLN A 69 12.40 -13.10 1.80
N PHE A 70 11.52 -13.87 1.16
CA PHE A 70 10.09 -13.57 1.10
C PHE A 70 9.42 -13.64 2.48
N LYS A 71 9.79 -14.59 3.33
CA LYS A 71 9.31 -14.65 4.71
C LYS A 71 9.69 -13.38 5.47
N SER A 72 10.96 -12.99 5.40
CA SER A 72 11.44 -11.76 6.04
C SER A 72 10.72 -10.51 5.51
N THR A 73 10.57 -10.41 4.19
CA THR A 73 9.85 -9.29 3.56
C THR A 73 8.38 -9.26 3.96
N TRP A 74 7.70 -10.41 4.03
CA TRP A 74 6.31 -10.49 4.46
C TRP A 74 6.14 -10.03 5.91
N ASP A 75 7.02 -10.48 6.82
CA ASP A 75 7.01 -10.04 8.22
C ASP A 75 7.20 -8.53 8.35
N LEU A 76 8.10 -7.95 7.56
CA LEU A 76 8.33 -6.51 7.52
C LEU A 76 7.10 -5.75 6.99
N GLN A 77 6.45 -6.26 5.94
CA GLN A 77 5.21 -5.69 5.42
C GLN A 77 4.10 -5.70 6.47
N GLU A 78 3.88 -6.81 7.16
CA GLU A 78 2.81 -6.92 8.16
C GLU A 78 3.09 -6.05 9.39
N LYS A 79 4.35 -5.93 9.82
CA LYS A 79 4.75 -4.97 10.86
C LYS A 79 4.48 -3.53 10.42
N ALA A 80 4.91 -3.15 9.22
CA ALA A 80 4.69 -1.81 8.69
C ALA A 80 3.20 -1.50 8.53
N LYS A 81 2.41 -2.46 8.04
CA LYS A 81 0.95 -2.32 7.89
C LYS A 81 0.27 -2.01 9.22
N ARG A 82 0.56 -2.78 10.28
CA ARG A 82 0.00 -2.53 11.62
C ARG A 82 0.39 -1.15 12.14
N TYR A 83 1.68 -0.83 12.06
CA TYR A 83 2.21 0.48 12.48
C TYR A 83 1.49 1.64 11.78
N TRP A 84 1.33 1.56 10.46
CA TRP A 84 0.68 2.63 9.71
C TRP A 84 -0.84 2.68 9.92
N GLN A 85 -1.51 1.55 10.16
CA GLN A 85 -2.92 1.52 10.54
C GLN A 85 -3.16 2.25 11.86
N GLU A 86 -2.33 2.01 12.87
CA GLU A 86 -2.40 2.72 14.15
C GLU A 86 -2.20 4.23 13.97
N ARG A 87 -1.28 4.63 13.11
CA ARG A 87 -1.03 6.06 12.81
C ARG A 87 -2.17 6.73 12.07
N ILE A 88 -2.86 6.01 11.17
CA ILE A 88 -4.05 6.52 10.51
C ILE A 88 -5.13 6.81 11.55
N LEU A 89 -5.38 5.89 12.48
CA LEU A 89 -6.37 6.07 13.55
C LEU A 89 -6.02 7.24 14.48
N ASP A 90 -4.74 7.42 14.81
CA ASP A 90 -4.26 8.59 15.57
C ASP A 90 -4.56 9.91 14.85
N ILE A 91 -4.27 9.98 13.55
CA ILE A 91 -4.56 11.17 12.72
C ILE A 91 -6.07 11.42 12.67
N GLU A 92 -6.87 10.39 12.40
CA GLU A 92 -8.34 10.49 12.36
C GLU A 92 -8.91 10.98 13.69
N THR A 93 -8.41 10.45 14.81
CA THR A 93 -8.83 10.88 16.15
C THR A 93 -8.50 12.36 16.37
N ARG A 94 -7.29 12.79 16.03
CA ARG A 94 -6.88 14.20 16.16
C ARG A 94 -7.70 15.14 15.28
N VAL A 95 -8.00 14.74 14.05
CA VAL A 95 -8.89 15.50 13.15
C VAL A 95 -10.28 15.60 13.77
N ARG A 96 -10.83 14.49 14.30
CA ARG A 96 -12.16 14.48 14.93
C ARG A 96 -12.25 15.36 16.17
N THR A 97 -11.20 15.39 16.99
CA THR A 97 -11.10 16.31 18.13
C THR A 97 -11.17 17.77 17.65
N LEU A 98 -10.38 18.13 16.63
CA LEU A 98 -10.38 19.48 16.07
C LEU A 98 -11.75 19.87 15.47
N GLU A 99 -12.42 18.95 14.78
CA GLU A 99 -13.76 19.18 14.23
C GLU A 99 -14.78 19.46 15.34
N THR A 100 -14.82 18.61 16.36
CA THR A 100 -15.74 18.73 17.50
C THR A 100 -15.47 19.99 18.32
N GLU A 101 -14.22 20.41 18.46
CA GLU A 101 -13.85 21.62 19.20
C GLU A 101 -14.11 22.93 18.41
N SER A 102 -14.35 22.86 17.11
CA SER A 102 -14.48 24.05 16.24
C SER A 102 -15.89 24.22 15.66
N TRP A 103 -16.23 23.41 14.67
CA TRP A 103 -17.42 23.58 13.82
C TRP A 103 -18.51 22.53 14.11
N ASP A 104 -18.17 21.37 14.67
CA ASP A 104 -19.10 20.29 15.02
C ASP A 104 -19.39 20.26 16.54
N ARG A 105 -19.52 21.45 17.14
CA ARG A 105 -19.98 21.64 18.53
C ARG A 105 -21.47 21.97 18.53
N GLU A 106 -22.19 21.56 19.58
CA GLU A 106 -23.65 21.78 19.68
C GLU A 106 -24.07 23.26 19.62
N ASP A 107 -23.18 24.17 20.03
CA ASP A 107 -23.37 25.62 20.01
C ASP A 107 -22.70 26.31 18.81
N ALA A 108 -22.23 25.56 17.81
CA ALA A 108 -21.60 26.12 16.62
C ALA A 108 -22.62 26.95 15.83
N VAL A 109 -22.28 28.21 15.56
CA VAL A 109 -23.03 29.08 14.66
C VAL A 109 -22.16 29.34 13.43
N GLU A 110 -22.64 28.96 12.25
CA GLU A 110 -21.97 29.27 10.99
C GLU A 110 -21.94 30.80 10.77
N ASP A 111 -20.72 31.37 10.69
CA ASP A 111 -20.55 32.74 10.20
C ASP A 111 -20.70 32.72 8.68
N THR A 112 -21.89 33.06 8.18
CA THR A 112 -22.20 33.09 6.75
C THR A 112 -21.59 34.28 6.01
N GLY A 113 -20.78 35.11 6.68
CA GLY A 113 -20.18 36.30 6.10
C GLY A 113 -21.23 37.37 5.80
N SER A 114 -21.10 38.53 6.44
CA SER A 114 -21.93 39.69 6.10
C SER A 114 -21.49 40.26 4.75
N ALA A 115 -21.91 39.65 3.65
CA ALA A 115 -21.85 40.29 2.34
C ALA A 115 -22.80 41.50 2.36
N LYS A 116 -22.26 42.70 2.61
CA LYS A 116 -23.00 43.95 2.47
C LYS A 116 -23.39 44.11 0.99
N GLN A 117 -24.70 44.13 0.73
CA GLN A 117 -25.29 44.58 -0.53
C GLN A 117 -24.93 46.03 -0.83
#